data_AF-A0A0F5HZ21-F1
#
_entry.id   AF-A0A0F5HZ21-F1
#
_cell.length_a   1.000
_cell.length_b   1.000
_cell.length_c   1.000
_cell.angle_alpha   90.00
_cell.angle_beta   90.00
_cell.angle_gamma   90.00
#
_symmetry.space_group_name_H-M   'P 1'
#
loop_
_entity.id
_entity.type
_entity.pdbx_description
1 polymer ?
#
loop_
_entity_poly.entity_id
_entity_poly.type
_entity_poly.pdbx_seq_one_letter_code
_entity_poly.pdbx_strand_id
1 'polypeptide(L)'
;MSKKWYWFYWGIAFMAVNLAAVPIAVFFLYGIEEGEGLLSADYAMATGTFLVSNFITLYTLLIIRSRDQRHFWIGWNIAALQVIALITFITSLSKVAAILTILLFSIALVLLIKQIRQNRWT
;
A
#
# COMPACT_ATOMS: atom_id res chain seq x y z
N MET A 1 -3.62 21.17 9.95
CA MET A 1 -2.36 20.53 10.40
C MET A 1 -1.15 21.26 9.81
N SER A 2 -0.03 21.35 10.54
CA SER A 2 1.22 21.87 9.95
C SER A 2 1.78 20.88 8.92
N LYS A 3 2.54 21.36 7.94
CA LYS A 3 3.16 20.51 6.90
C LYS A 3 4.05 19.41 7.51
N LYS A 4 4.69 19.69 8.65
CA LYS A 4 5.53 18.72 9.39
C LYS A 4 4.71 17.51 9.84
N TRP A 5 3.52 17.74 10.39
CA TRP A 5 2.63 16.66 10.84
C TRP A 5 2.18 15.78 9.67
N TYR A 6 1.87 16.34 8.50
CA TYR A 6 1.51 15.56 7.32
C TYR A 6 2.60 14.57 6.91
N TRP A 7 3.85 15.02 6.88
CA TRP A 7 5.00 14.16 6.60
C TRP A 7 5.24 13.12 7.67
N PHE A 8 5.08 13.50 8.95
CA PHE A 8 5.22 12.57 10.06
C PHE A 8 4.22 11.42 9.97
N TYR A 9 2.92 11.74 9.81
CA TYR A 9 1.90 10.71 9.62
C TYR A 9 2.23 9.90 8.37
N TRP A 10 2.39 10.53 7.20
CA TRP A 10 2.73 9.82 5.97
C TRP A 10 3.90 8.82 6.12
N GLY A 11 4.97 9.20 6.83
CA GLY A 11 6.10 8.32 7.12
C GLY A 11 5.70 7.09 7.93
N ILE A 12 4.83 7.26 8.93
CA ILE A 12 4.27 6.15 9.71
C ILE A 12 3.43 5.22 8.83
N ALA A 13 2.55 5.73 7.97
CA ALA A 13 1.78 4.87 7.06
C ALA A 13 2.68 4.14 6.08
N PHE A 14 3.67 4.85 5.52
CA PHE A 14 4.65 4.26 4.62
C PHE A 14 5.40 3.11 5.30
N MET A 15 5.92 3.31 6.51
CA MET A 15 6.59 2.25 7.26
C MET A 15 5.66 1.08 7.57
N ALA A 16 4.46 1.35 8.09
CA ALA A 16 3.52 0.30 8.50
C ALA A 16 3.06 -0.57 7.33
N VAL A 17 2.71 0.05 6.20
CA VAL A 17 2.30 -0.67 4.97
C VAL A 17 3.44 -1.51 4.42
N ASN A 18 4.66 -0.96 4.35
CA ASN A 18 5.81 -1.71 3.84
C ASN A 18 6.20 -2.85 4.78
N LEU A 19 6.22 -2.63 6.10
CA LEU A 19 6.48 -3.68 7.08
C LEU A 19 5.44 -4.82 7.00
N ALA A 20 4.18 -4.51 6.74
CA ALA A 20 3.14 -5.51 6.53
C ALA A 20 3.29 -6.28 5.20
N ALA A 21 3.86 -5.64 4.17
CA ALA A 21 4.07 -6.25 2.86
C ALA A 21 5.37 -7.08 2.76
N VAL A 22 6.40 -6.77 3.57
CA VAL A 22 7.69 -7.48 3.54
C VAL A 22 7.57 -8.99 3.68
N PRO A 23 6.80 -9.56 4.63
CA PRO A 23 6.67 -11.02 4.76
C PRO A 23 6.15 -11.69 3.48
N ILE A 24 5.25 -11.02 2.75
CA ILE A 24 4.69 -11.52 1.49
C ILE A 24 5.77 -11.49 0.40
N ALA A 25 6.54 -10.40 0.31
CA ALA A 25 7.64 -10.30 -0.64
C ALA A 25 8.73 -11.34 -0.36
N VAL A 26 9.08 -11.57 0.91
CA VAL A 26 10.02 -12.61 1.35
C VAL A 26 9.49 -14.00 0.99
N PHE A 27 8.19 -14.25 1.18
CA PHE A 27 7.56 -15.51 0.78
C PHE A 27 7.68 -15.77 -0.72
N PHE A 28 7.49 -14.76 -1.58
CA PHE A 28 7.70 -14.93 -3.02
C PHE A 28 9.17 -15.23 -3.35
N LEU A 29 10.11 -14.50 -2.75
CA LEU A 29 11.53 -14.63 -3.10
C LEU A 29 12.18 -15.93 -2.60
N TYR A 30 11.70 -16.51 -1.50
CA TYR A 30 12.38 -17.63 -0.82
C TYR A 30 11.47 -18.81 -0.50
N GLY A 31 10.16 -18.68 -0.72
CA GLY A 31 9.17 -19.73 -0.41
C GLY A 31 8.78 -20.60 -1.60
N ILE A 32 9.19 -20.23 -2.82
CA ILE A 32 8.97 -20.98 -4.07
C ILE A 32 10.34 -21.56 -4.46
N GLU A 33 10.39 -22.85 -4.80
CA GLU A 33 11.63 -23.65 -4.94
C GLU A 33 12.76 -22.96 -5.73
N GLU A 34 13.99 -23.27 -5.32
CA GLU A 34 15.23 -22.61 -5.74
C GLU A 34 15.45 -22.67 -7.25
N GLY A 35 15.51 -21.49 -7.86
CA GLY A 35 16.30 -21.26 -9.06
C GLY A 35 15.55 -20.48 -10.11
N GLU A 36 15.76 -19.17 -10.13
CA GLU A 36 15.83 -18.38 -11.36
C GLU A 36 16.32 -16.97 -11.04
N GLY A 37 17.09 -16.37 -11.95
CA GLY A 37 17.79 -15.10 -11.74
C GLY A 37 16.89 -13.88 -11.50
N LEU A 38 17.47 -12.67 -11.51
CA LEU A 38 16.78 -11.39 -11.19
C LEU A 38 15.55 -11.05 -12.08
N LEU A 39 15.30 -11.80 -13.15
CA LEU A 39 14.14 -11.68 -14.05
C LEU A 39 13.10 -12.80 -13.84
N SER A 40 13.17 -13.52 -12.72
CA SER A 40 12.20 -14.57 -12.41
C SER A 40 10.80 -14.00 -12.12
N ALA A 41 9.79 -14.84 -12.25
CA ALA A 41 8.41 -14.51 -11.88
C ALA A 41 8.31 -14.10 -10.39
N ASP A 42 9.15 -14.66 -9.52
CA ASP A 42 9.15 -14.41 -8.08
C ASP A 42 9.62 -12.99 -7.75
N TYR A 43 10.68 -12.51 -8.41
CA TYR A 43 11.12 -11.13 -8.30
C TYR A 43 10.06 -10.15 -8.82
N ALA A 44 9.37 -10.50 -9.92
CA ALA A 44 8.27 -9.70 -10.43
C ALA A 44 7.08 -9.65 -9.45
N MET A 45 6.73 -10.76 -8.81
CA MET A 45 5.68 -10.84 -7.78
C MET A 45 6.04 -10.05 -6.52
N ALA A 46 7.28 -10.18 -6.03
CA ALA A 46 7.77 -9.43 -4.88
C ALA A 46 7.78 -7.92 -5.15
N THR A 47 8.29 -7.50 -6.31
CA THR A 47 8.30 -6.10 -6.74
C THR A 47 6.89 -5.57 -6.95
N GLY A 48 6.02 -6.36 -7.59
CA GLY A 48 4.62 -6.02 -7.79
C GLY A 48 3.87 -5.83 -6.48
N THR A 49 4.12 -6.71 -5.49
CA THR A 49 3.56 -6.59 -4.14
C THR A 49 4.01 -5.29 -3.47
N PHE A 50 5.30 -4.97 -3.57
CA PHE A 50 5.82 -3.71 -3.03
C PHE A 50 5.16 -2.49 -3.68
N LEU A 51 5.01 -2.49 -5.01
CA LEU A 51 4.36 -1.38 -5.73
C LEU A 51 2.88 -1.24 -5.38
N VAL A 52 2.12 -2.35 -5.40
CA VAL A 52 0.68 -2.37 -5.10
C VAL A 52 0.43 -1.97 -3.65
N SER A 53 1.28 -2.45 -2.73
CA SER A 53 1.18 -2.09 -1.30
C SER A 53 1.23 -0.57 -1.10
N ASN A 54 2.05 0.12 -1.90
CA ASN A 54 2.28 1.55 -1.78
C ASN A 54 1.28 2.47 -2.53
N PHE A 55 0.20 1.96 -3.12
CA PHE A 55 -0.78 2.84 -3.77
C PHE A 55 -1.38 3.87 -2.82
N ILE A 56 -1.67 3.50 -1.57
CA ILE A 56 -2.26 4.42 -0.60
C ILE A 56 -1.24 5.44 -0.07
N THR A 57 0.03 5.06 0.02
CA THR A 57 1.13 5.92 0.46
C THR A 57 1.47 6.95 -0.62
N LEU A 58 1.38 6.57 -1.90
CA LEU A 58 1.46 7.48 -3.03
C LEU A 58 0.26 8.44 -3.11
N TYR A 59 -0.96 7.94 -2.86
CA TYR A 59 -2.16 8.77 -2.81
C TYR A 59 -2.05 9.86 -1.74
N THR A 60 -1.69 9.47 -0.52
CA THR A 60 -1.50 10.41 0.59
C THR A 60 -0.35 11.38 0.31
N LEU A 61 0.76 10.94 -0.31
CA LEU A 61 1.86 11.81 -0.72
C LEU A 61 1.41 12.95 -1.66
N LEU A 62 0.55 12.65 -2.63
CA LEU A 62 0.01 13.66 -3.54
C LEU A 62 -0.86 14.68 -2.81
N ILE A 63 -1.63 14.24 -1.82
CA ILE A 63 -2.52 15.12 -1.04
C ILE A 63 -1.75 16.08 -0.13
N ILE A 64 -0.58 15.68 0.37
CA ILE A 64 0.27 16.59 1.16
C ILE A 64 0.60 17.85 0.37
N ARG A 65 0.70 17.76 -0.97
CA ARG A 65 0.95 18.90 -1.85
C ARG A 65 -0.27 19.82 -1.95
N SER A 66 -1.47 19.27 -2.08
CA SER A 66 -2.72 20.04 -2.16
C SER A 66 -3.23 20.56 -0.80
N ARG A 67 -2.63 20.10 0.32
CA ARG A 67 -3.01 20.44 1.70
C ARG A 67 -4.47 20.12 2.05
N ASP A 68 -5.06 19.16 1.33
CA ASP A 68 -6.44 18.73 1.59
C ASP A 68 -6.49 17.81 2.81
N GLN A 69 -6.92 18.36 3.95
CA GLN A 69 -6.93 17.61 5.20
C GLN A 69 -7.92 16.44 5.18
N ARG A 70 -9.07 16.61 4.53
CA ARG A 70 -10.15 15.62 4.53
C ARG A 70 -9.70 14.39 3.76
N HIS A 71 -9.17 14.58 2.56
CA HIS A 71 -8.68 13.49 1.73
C HIS A 71 -7.45 12.81 2.34
N PHE A 72 -6.60 13.55 3.05
CA PHE A 72 -5.46 12.96 3.76
C PHE A 72 -5.92 11.96 4.82
N TRP A 73 -6.90 12.34 5.65
CA TRP A 73 -7.43 11.44 6.68
C TRP A 73 -8.18 10.24 6.11
N ILE A 74 -8.85 10.39 4.96
CA ILE A 74 -9.41 9.23 4.23
C ILE A 74 -8.28 8.27 3.85
N GLY A 75 -7.20 8.78 3.25
CA GLY A 75 -6.04 7.96 2.89
C GLY A 75 -5.39 7.27 4.09
N TRP A 76 -5.30 7.98 5.21
CA TRP A 76 -4.78 7.46 6.48
C TRP A 76 -5.59 6.26 7.00
N ASN A 77 -6.91 6.38 7.03
CA ASN A 77 -7.80 5.30 7.49
C ASN A 77 -7.72 4.07 6.56
N ILE A 78 -7.66 4.29 5.25
CA ILE A 78 -7.49 3.19 4.29
C ILE A 78 -6.13 2.50 4.49
N ALA A 79 -5.06 3.25 4.75
CA ALA A 79 -3.75 2.66 5.03
C ALA A 79 -3.77 1.79 6.29
N ALA A 80 -4.41 2.27 7.37
CA ALA A 80 -4.59 1.48 8.58
C ALA A 80 -5.39 0.20 8.33
N LEU A 81 -6.49 0.28 7.58
CA LEU A 81 -7.29 -0.88 7.20
C LEU A 81 -6.51 -1.87 6.32
N GLN A 82 -5.67 -1.39 5.40
CA GLN A 82 -4.80 -2.25 4.59
C GLN A 82 -3.82 -3.03 5.44
N VAL A 83 -3.17 -2.37 6.41
CA VAL A 83 -2.25 -3.04 7.34
C VAL A 83 -2.98 -4.10 8.17
N ILE A 84 -4.15 -3.78 8.72
CA ILE A 84 -4.95 -4.74 9.50
C ILE A 84 -5.38 -5.92 8.63
N ALA A 85 -5.87 -5.67 7.42
CA ALA A 85 -6.31 -6.71 6.50
C ALA A 85 -5.14 -7.62 6.07
N LEU A 86 -3.97 -7.05 5.75
CA LEU A 86 -2.76 -7.78 5.42
C LEU A 86 -2.30 -8.67 6.57
N ILE A 87 -2.18 -8.12 7.78
CA ILE A 87 -1.78 -8.89 8.97
C ILE A 87 -2.77 -10.02 9.19
N THR A 88 -4.07 -9.72 9.16
CA THR A 88 -5.12 -10.74 9.34
C THR A 88 -5.04 -11.83 8.26
N PHE A 89 -4.75 -11.46 7.01
CA PHE A 89 -4.57 -12.41 5.92
C PHE A 89 -3.37 -13.32 6.17
N ILE A 90 -2.21 -12.76 6.54
CA ILE A 90 -0.99 -13.52 6.82
C ILE A 90 -1.19 -14.48 8.00
N THR A 91 -1.87 -14.03 9.07
CA THR A 91 -2.05 -14.86 10.28
C THR A 91 -3.16 -15.89 10.17
N SER A 92 -4.24 -15.59 9.43
CA SER A 92 -5.41 -16.49 9.34
C SER A 92 -5.45 -17.35 8.08
N LEU A 93 -4.74 -16.94 7.02
CA LEU A 93 -4.82 -17.51 5.67
C LEU A 93 -6.28 -17.67 5.16
N SER A 94 -7.19 -16.84 5.67
CA SER A 94 -8.61 -16.95 5.34
C SER A 94 -8.93 -16.31 3.99
N LYS A 95 -9.80 -16.97 3.21
CA LYS A 95 -10.31 -16.44 1.93
C LYS A 95 -11.00 -15.08 2.10
N VAL A 96 -11.68 -14.87 3.23
CA VAL A 96 -12.35 -13.61 3.56
C VAL A 96 -11.34 -12.48 3.72
N ALA A 97 -10.25 -12.70 4.47
CA ALA A 97 -9.20 -11.69 4.63
C ALA A 97 -8.47 -11.40 3.31
N ALA A 98 -8.29 -12.40 2.45
CA ALA A 98 -7.73 -12.22 1.11
C ALA A 98 -8.62 -11.29 0.25
N ILE A 99 -9.93 -11.55 0.20
CA ILE A 99 -10.90 -10.72 -0.54
C ILE A 99 -10.90 -9.28 0.00
N LEU A 100 -10.91 -9.11 1.33
CA LEU A 100 -10.86 -7.79 1.95
C LEU A 100 -9.58 -7.02 1.57
N THR A 101 -8.44 -7.70 1.58
CA THR A 101 -7.14 -7.13 1.20
C THR A 101 -7.16 -6.64 -0.25
N ILE A 102 -7.63 -7.48 -1.19
CA ILE A 102 -7.75 -7.12 -2.62
C ILE A 102 -8.70 -5.93 -2.80
N LEU A 103 -9.82 -5.89 -2.09
CA LEU A 103 -10.77 -4.79 -2.15
C LEU A 103 -10.14 -3.48 -1.69
N LEU A 104 -9.40 -3.50 -0.58
CA LEU A 104 -8.72 -2.31 -0.06
C LEU A 104 -7.61 -1.82 -0.98
N PHE A 105 -6.87 -2.72 -1.65
CA PHE A 105 -5.91 -2.32 -2.68
C PHE A 105 -6.57 -1.69 -3.90
N SER A 106 -7.71 -2.24 -4.31
CA SER A 106 -8.51 -1.69 -5.41
C SER A 106 -9.04 -0.29 -5.07
N ILE A 107 -9.51 -0.07 -3.84
CA ILE A 107 -9.93 1.25 -3.35
C ILE A 107 -8.75 2.23 -3.37
N ALA A 108 -7.59 1.84 -2.85
CA ALA A 108 -6.39 2.67 -2.86
C ALA A 108 -5.95 3.06 -4.28
N LEU A 109 -6.01 2.13 -5.23
CA LEU A 109 -5.73 2.39 -6.64
C LEU A 109 -6.73 3.41 -7.24
N VAL A 110 -8.03 3.24 -7.01
CA VAL A 110 -9.05 4.16 -7.50
C VAL A 110 -8.85 5.57 -6.91
N LEU A 111 -8.55 5.67 -5.62
CA LEU A 111 -8.25 6.94 -4.96
C LEU A 111 -7.01 7.60 -5.57
N LEU A 112 -5.94 6.84 -5.78
CA LEU A 112 -4.72 7.32 -6.42
C LEU A 112 -5.00 7.85 -7.84
N ILE A 113 -5.73 7.10 -8.66
CA ILE A 113 -6.09 7.52 -10.03
C ILE A 113 -6.92 8.81 -10.00
N LYS A 114 -7.92 8.89 -9.12
CA LYS A 114 -8.75 10.10 -8.97
C LYS A 114 -7.89 11.30 -8.58
N GLN A 115 -6.98 11.14 -7.63
CA GLN A 115 -6.09 12.22 -7.19
C GLN A 115 -5.13 12.67 -8.30
N ILE A 116 -4.53 11.73 -9.04
CA ILE A 116 -3.67 12.05 -10.19
C ILE A 116 -4.45 12.84 -11.24
N ARG A 117 -5.69 12.42 -11.54
CA ARG A 117 -6.54 13.15 -12.49
C ARG A 117 -6.85 14.56 -12.00
N GLN A 118 -7.20 14.74 -10.74
CA GLN A 118 -7.47 16.06 -10.17
C GLN A 118 -6.24 16.98 -10.21
N ASN A 119 -5.07 16.48 -9.83
CA ASN A 119 -3.82 17.26 -9.81
C ASN A 119 -3.31 17.64 -11.21
N ARG A 120 -3.78 17.03 -12.29
CA ARG A 120 -3.40 17.42 -13.67
C ARG A 120 -4.07 18.72 -14.14
N TRP A 121 -5.11 19.17 -13.46
CA TRP A 121 -5.91 20.35 -13.85
C TRP A 121 -5.75 21.54 -12.89
N THR A 122 -4.83 21.45 -11.93
CA THR A 122 -4.49 22.49 -10.94
C THR A 122 -3.03 22.87 -11.06
#